data_AF-A0A814EZF6-F1
#
_entry.id   AF-A0A814EZF6-F1
#
_cell.length_a   1.000
_cell.length_b   1.000
_cell.length_c   1.000
_cell.angle_alpha   90.00
_cell.angle_beta   90.00
_cell.angle_gamma   90.00
#
_symmetry.space_group_name_H-M   'P 1'
#
loop_
_entity.id
_entity.type
_entity.pdbx_description
1 polymer ?
#
loop_
_entity_poly.entity_id
_entity_poly.type
_entity_poly.pdbx_seq_one_letter_code
_entity_poly.pdbx_strand_id
1 'polypeptide(L)'
;MDSFLSEPTAHSHASDPERIPAIDLKNQIKIKAATSNEASSSILHSSLRLMPLSAAGSLPTPDSLMKTIRRQRSTPYTDSNQGLPDKLRKTDRGEEFILFEDDEMIIFTTKTNLSLLKNSKHCLPETQRKNDTGGQNVR
;
A
#
# COMPACT_ATOMS: atom_id res chain seq x y z
N MET A 1 -6.83 -25.88 -20.99
CA MET A 1 -6.18 -25.06 -19.94
C MET A 1 -5.18 -24.19 -20.69
N ASP A 2 -5.67 -23.11 -21.28
CA ASP A 2 -4.87 -22.28 -22.17
C ASP A 2 -4.13 -21.23 -21.34
N SER A 3 -2.83 -21.43 -21.22
CA SER A 3 -1.91 -20.52 -20.53
C SER A 3 -1.72 -19.28 -21.41
N PHE A 4 -2.45 -18.21 -21.11
CA PHE A 4 -2.19 -16.88 -21.69
C PHE A 4 -0.91 -16.30 -21.10
N LEU A 5 0.25 -16.78 -21.57
CA LEU A 5 1.52 -16.08 -21.41
C LEU A 5 1.66 -15.18 -22.63
N SER A 6 1.20 -13.94 -22.52
CA SER A 6 1.53 -12.91 -23.51
C SER A 6 3.04 -12.79 -23.61
N GLU A 7 3.59 -12.75 -24.83
CA GLU A 7 5.02 -12.56 -25.02
C GLU A 7 5.48 -11.25 -24.36
N PRO A 8 6.64 -11.24 -23.67
CA PRO A 8 7.17 -10.04 -23.05
C PRO A 8 7.34 -8.91 -24.07
N THR A 9 6.79 -7.74 -23.78
CA THR A 9 6.92 -6.56 -24.65
C THR A 9 8.39 -6.18 -24.79
N ALA A 10 8.86 -5.95 -26.02
CA ALA A 10 10.23 -5.50 -26.26
C ALA A 10 10.49 -4.15 -25.55
N HIS A 11 11.53 -4.10 -24.73
CA HIS A 11 11.94 -2.87 -24.06
C HIS A 11 12.54 -1.88 -25.06
N SER A 12 12.19 -0.60 -24.94
CA SER A 12 12.70 0.49 -25.79
C SER A 12 14.08 1.02 -25.39
N HIS A 13 14.72 0.39 -24.41
CA HIS A 13 15.98 0.84 -23.82
C HIS A 13 16.83 -0.35 -23.39
N ALA A 14 18.15 -0.14 -23.40
CA ALA A 14 19.09 -1.10 -22.84
C ALA A 14 18.99 -1.12 -21.31
N SER A 15 19.34 -2.26 -20.71
CA SER A 15 19.46 -2.38 -19.27
C SER A 15 20.59 -1.47 -18.76
N ASP A 16 20.36 -0.83 -17.62
CA ASP A 16 21.36 -0.02 -16.92
C ASP A 16 21.97 -0.87 -15.78
N PRO A 17 23.15 -1.50 -16.00
CA PRO A 17 23.76 -2.38 -15.01
C PRO A 17 24.26 -1.63 -13.78
N GLU A 18 24.54 -0.33 -13.87
CA GLU A 18 25.02 0.48 -12.75
C GLU A 18 23.89 0.81 -11.77
N ARG A 19 22.65 0.78 -12.24
CA ARG A 19 21.47 1.02 -11.41
C ARG A 19 21.11 -0.16 -10.49
N ILE A 20 21.45 -1.39 -10.89
CA ILE A 20 21.17 -2.61 -10.11
C ILE A 20 21.79 -2.53 -8.71
N PRO A 21 23.13 -2.34 -8.54
CA PRO A 21 23.74 -2.25 -7.22
C PRO A 21 23.22 -1.05 -6.39
N ALA A 22 22.80 0.04 -7.03
CA ALA A 22 22.19 1.17 -6.32
C ALA A 22 20.81 0.84 -5.75
N ILE A 23 20.00 0.06 -6.49
CA ILE A 23 18.72 -0.45 -6.00
C ILE A 23 18.96 -1.44 -4.84
N ASP A 24 19.91 -2.34 -4.99
CA ASP A 24 20.25 -3.33 -3.95
C ASP A 24 20.73 -2.64 -2.67
N LEU A 25 21.62 -1.65 -2.77
CA LEU A 25 22.08 -0.87 -1.63
C LEU A 25 20.90 -0.20 -0.92
N LYS A 26 19.99 0.42 -1.67
CA LYS A 26 18.80 1.06 -1.11
C LYS A 26 17.93 0.06 -0.36
N ASN A 27 17.76 -1.15 -0.88
CA ASN A 27 17.01 -2.21 -0.23
C ASN A 27 17.71 -2.69 1.05
N GLN A 28 19.03 -2.86 1.03
CA GLN A 28 19.82 -3.20 2.22
C GLN A 28 19.69 -2.13 3.31
N ILE A 29 19.76 -0.84 2.94
CA ILE A 29 19.57 0.28 3.87
C ILE A 29 18.18 0.20 4.52
N LYS A 30 17.12 -0.09 3.75
CA LYS A 30 15.76 -0.26 4.29
C LYS A 30 15.68 -1.43 5.27
N ILE A 31 16.23 -2.59 4.90
CA ILE A 31 16.22 -3.78 5.77
C ILE A 31 16.95 -3.47 7.08
N LYS A 32 18.18 -2.94 7.01
CA LYS A 32 18.95 -2.55 8.20
C LYS A 32 18.24 -1.50 9.03
N ALA A 33 17.62 -0.50 8.41
CA ALA A 33 16.90 0.55 9.12
C ALA A 33 15.67 0.00 9.88
N ALA A 34 15.03 -1.04 9.35
CA ALA A 34 13.89 -1.70 9.98
C ALA A 34 14.30 -2.64 11.13
N THR A 35 15.47 -3.27 11.05
CA THR A 35 15.89 -4.31 12.02
C THR A 35 16.91 -3.84 13.06
N SER A 36 17.66 -2.77 12.80
CA SER A 36 18.75 -2.31 13.65
C SER A 36 18.44 -1.00 14.38
N ASN A 37 18.91 -0.91 15.63
CA ASN A 37 18.86 0.29 16.48
C ASN A 37 20.08 1.22 16.30
N GLU A 38 20.97 0.95 15.34
CA GLU A 38 22.16 1.79 15.08
C GLU A 38 21.82 3.26 14.76
N ALA A 39 22.77 4.17 14.89
CA ALA A 39 22.56 5.54 14.41
C ALA A 39 22.35 5.55 12.88
N SER A 40 21.45 6.40 12.37
CA SER A 40 21.15 6.48 10.93
C SER A 40 22.38 6.80 10.07
N SER A 41 23.29 7.64 10.59
CA SER A 41 24.59 7.92 9.96
C SER A 41 25.46 6.66 9.87
N SER A 42 25.48 5.82 10.91
CA SER A 42 26.21 4.55 10.92
C SER A 42 25.69 3.60 9.84
N ILE A 43 24.37 3.44 9.72
CA ILE A 43 23.75 2.60 8.69
C ILE A 43 24.12 3.11 7.29
N LEU A 44 24.03 4.43 7.06
CA LEU A 44 24.36 5.01 5.77
C LEU A 44 25.84 4.83 5.42
N HIS A 45 26.76 5.20 6.31
CA HIS A 45 28.19 5.12 6.06
C HIS A 45 28.69 3.68 5.88
N SER A 46 28.20 2.74 6.71
CA SER A 46 28.57 1.33 6.59
C SER A 46 28.07 0.73 5.28
N SER A 47 26.89 1.14 4.80
CA SER A 47 26.35 0.67 3.53
C SER A 47 27.09 1.27 2.34
N LEU A 48 27.36 2.58 2.35
CA LEU A 48 28.09 3.25 1.26
C LEU A 48 29.51 2.71 1.05
N ARG A 49 30.16 2.20 2.10
CA ARG A 49 31.49 1.56 1.99
C ARG A 49 31.50 0.30 1.13
N LEU A 50 30.37 -0.38 1.00
CA LEU A 50 30.25 -1.61 0.22
C LEU A 50 29.88 -1.35 -1.25
N MET A 51 29.65 -0.09 -1.61
CA MET A 51 29.18 0.28 -2.93
C MET A 51 30.32 0.32 -3.96
N PRO A 52 30.18 -0.33 -5.14
CA PRO A 52 31.15 -0.19 -6.21
C PRO A 52 31.17 1.25 -6.75
N LEU A 53 32.36 1.77 -7.06
CA LEU A 53 32.54 3.14 -7.54
C LEU A 53 31.80 3.42 -8.85
N SER A 54 31.67 2.40 -9.72
CA SER A 54 30.92 2.50 -10.98
C SER A 54 29.45 2.85 -10.77
N ALA A 55 28.85 2.44 -9.66
CA ALA A 55 27.44 2.69 -9.38
C ALA A 55 27.19 3.97 -8.56
N ALA A 56 28.25 4.70 -8.20
CA ALA A 56 28.13 5.89 -7.35
C ALA A 56 27.33 7.01 -8.04
N GLY A 57 27.40 7.12 -9.37
CA GLY A 57 26.64 8.12 -10.14
C GLY A 57 25.13 7.88 -10.14
N SER A 58 24.70 6.63 -9.95
CA SER A 58 23.29 6.23 -9.95
C SER A 58 22.64 6.28 -8.57
N LEU A 59 23.38 6.71 -7.54
CA LEU A 59 22.87 6.78 -6.18
C LEU A 59 21.97 7.99 -5.94
N PRO A 60 20.90 7.83 -5.14
CA PRO A 60 20.21 8.98 -4.56
C PRO A 60 21.15 9.81 -3.68
N THR A 61 20.86 11.10 -3.54
CA THR A 61 21.62 11.97 -2.63
C THR A 61 21.63 11.42 -1.20
N PRO A 62 22.71 11.62 -0.43
CA PRO A 62 22.81 11.16 0.96
C PRO A 62 21.62 11.57 1.84
N ASP A 63 21.12 12.80 1.65
CA ASP A 63 19.94 13.31 2.36
C ASP A 63 18.67 12.52 2.06
N SER A 64 18.49 12.08 0.80
CA SER A 64 17.37 11.24 0.38
C SER A 64 17.45 9.85 1.04
N LEU A 65 18.64 9.28 1.13
CA LEU A 65 18.88 8.02 1.83
C LEU A 65 18.62 8.16 3.35
N MET A 66 19.05 9.25 3.97
CA MET A 66 18.75 9.53 5.38
C MET A 66 17.26 9.67 5.65
N LYS A 67 16.51 10.35 4.76
CA LYS A 67 15.04 10.41 4.83
C LYS A 67 14.41 9.03 4.72
N THR A 68 14.96 8.16 3.88
CA THR A 68 14.51 6.77 3.73
C THR A 68 14.69 6.00 5.04
N ILE A 69 15.85 6.11 5.69
CA ILE A 69 16.13 5.46 6.99
C ILE A 69 15.13 5.95 8.06
N ARG A 70 14.90 7.26 8.16
CA ARG A 70 13.96 7.83 9.12
C ARG A 70 12.54 7.33 8.89
N ARG A 71 12.07 7.33 7.63
CA ARG A 71 10.74 6.81 7.26
C ARG A 71 10.56 5.35 7.66
N GLN A 72 11.57 4.53 7.36
CA GLN A 72 11.54 3.10 7.67
C GLN A 72 11.53 2.80 9.17
N ARG A 73 12.03 3.71 10.01
CA ARG A 73 11.94 3.60 11.48
C ARG A 73 10.63 4.12 12.04
N SER A 74 10.08 5.16 11.40
CA SER A 74 8.83 5.78 11.82
C SER A 74 7.59 4.99 11.41
N THR A 75 7.71 3.99 10.54
CA THR A 75 6.59 3.10 10.24
C THR A 75 6.26 2.33 11.51
N PRO A 76 5.10 2.59 12.14
CA PRO A 76 4.67 1.78 13.27
C PRO A 76 4.61 0.33 12.80
N TYR A 77 5.09 -0.58 13.64
CA TYR A 77 4.88 -2.01 13.45
C TYR A 77 3.36 -2.20 13.35
N THR A 78 2.84 -2.39 12.14
CA THR A 78 1.46 -2.84 11.96
C THR A 78 1.44 -4.27 12.43
N ASP A 79 1.09 -4.47 13.69
CA ASP A 79 0.59 -5.74 14.17
C ASP A 79 -0.49 -6.17 13.19
N SER A 80 -0.25 -7.26 12.47
CA SER A 80 -1.15 -7.80 11.46
C SER A 80 -2.52 -8.24 12.04
N ASN A 81 -2.70 -8.10 13.36
CA ASN A 81 -3.88 -8.50 14.12
C ASN A 81 -4.62 -7.35 14.81
N GLN A 82 -4.20 -6.09 14.63
CA GLN A 82 -4.92 -4.95 15.21
C GLN A 82 -5.43 -4.08 14.06
N GLY A 83 -6.76 -4.03 13.92
CA GLY A 83 -7.45 -3.26 12.88
C GLY A 83 -7.03 -1.79 12.83
N LEU A 84 -7.56 -1.05 11.85
CA LEU A 84 -7.15 0.33 11.61
C LEU A 84 -7.14 1.16 12.91
N PRO A 85 -6.02 1.87 13.22
CA PRO A 85 -5.93 2.71 14.42
C PRO A 85 -7.13 3.64 14.55
N ASP A 86 -7.67 3.81 15.76
CA ASP A 86 -8.89 4.61 16.00
C ASP A 86 -8.84 6.02 15.40
N LYS A 87 -7.65 6.63 15.38
CA LYS A 87 -7.40 7.94 14.76
C LYS A 87 -7.67 7.99 13.26
N LEU A 88 -7.63 6.85 12.57
CA LEU A 88 -7.88 6.70 11.13
C LEU A 88 -9.30 6.17 10.85
N ARG A 89 -10.05 5.77 11.88
CA ARG A 89 -11.44 5.32 11.74
C ARG A 89 -12.42 6.48 11.57
N LYS A 90 -12.00 7.71 11.90
CA LYS A 90 -12.80 8.93 11.80
C LYS A 90 -12.19 9.89 10.79
N THR A 91 -13.05 10.64 10.10
CA THR A 91 -12.63 11.79 9.28
C THR A 91 -12.19 12.95 10.17
N ASP A 92 -11.54 13.95 9.59
CA ASP A 92 -11.17 15.20 10.30
C ASP A 92 -12.38 15.95 10.88
N ARG A 93 -13.60 15.63 10.41
CA ARG A 93 -14.87 16.17 10.92
C ARG A 93 -15.50 15.32 12.01
N GLY A 94 -14.86 14.21 12.40
CA GLY A 94 -15.35 13.28 13.42
C GLY A 94 -16.36 12.24 12.92
N GLU A 95 -16.64 12.19 11.61
CA GLU A 95 -17.54 11.17 11.02
C GLU A 95 -16.84 9.81 10.91
N GLU A 96 -17.55 8.71 11.14
CA GLU A 96 -17.05 7.35 10.87
C GLU A 96 -16.74 7.18 9.39
N PHE A 97 -15.50 6.80 9.09
CA PHE A 97 -14.97 6.61 7.74
C PHE A 97 -14.92 5.13 7.33
N ILE A 98 -15.02 4.21 8.28
CA ILE A 98 -15.11 2.77 8.04
C ILE A 98 -16.52 2.35 8.45
N LEU A 99 -17.38 2.06 7.47
CA LEU A 99 -18.74 1.57 7.73
C LEU A 99 -18.83 0.04 7.70
N PHE A 100 -17.89 -0.64 7.06
CA PHE A 100 -17.86 -2.10 6.96
C PHE A 100 -16.41 -2.59 6.97
N GLU A 101 -16.14 -3.56 7.84
CA GLU A 101 -14.84 -4.21 8.02
C GLU A 101 -15.12 -5.71 8.17
N ASP A 102 -14.59 -6.50 7.25
CA ASP A 102 -14.61 -7.96 7.23
C ASP A 102 -13.20 -8.46 6.87
N ASP A 103 -12.92 -9.74 7.09
CA ASP A 103 -11.58 -10.32 6.89
C ASP A 103 -11.08 -10.20 5.44
N GLU A 104 -12.01 -10.13 4.47
CA GLU A 104 -11.70 -10.03 3.04
C GLU A 104 -11.82 -8.60 2.48
N MET A 105 -12.55 -7.69 3.16
CA MET A 105 -12.90 -6.39 2.59
C MET A 105 -13.14 -5.31 3.63
N ILE A 106 -12.60 -4.11 3.35
CA ILE A 106 -12.89 -2.89 4.11
C ILE A 106 -13.51 -1.85 3.18
N ILE A 107 -14.66 -1.29 3.56
CA ILE A 107 -15.33 -0.22 2.82
C ILE A 107 -15.08 1.12 3.52
N PHE A 108 -14.30 1.97 2.85
CA PHE A 108 -14.03 3.34 3.28
C PHE A 108 -15.08 4.29 2.72
N THR A 109 -16.03 4.72 3.54
CA THR A 109 -17.06 5.69 3.16
C THR A 109 -17.69 6.31 4.40
N THR A 110 -18.34 7.46 4.24
CA THR A 110 -19.18 8.07 5.29
C THR A 110 -20.66 7.77 5.03
N LYS A 111 -21.50 7.92 6.07
CA LYS A 111 -22.98 7.78 5.93
C LYS A 111 -23.53 8.78 4.91
N THR A 112 -22.95 9.97 4.87
CA THR A 112 -23.29 11.04 3.91
C THR A 112 -22.99 10.59 2.48
N ASN A 113 -21.79 10.07 2.22
CA ASN A 113 -21.41 9.58 0.90
C ASN A 113 -22.30 8.40 0.45
N LEU A 114 -22.62 7.50 1.37
CA LEU A 114 -23.47 6.35 1.07
C LEU A 114 -24.91 6.77 0.74
N SER A 115 -25.42 7.81 1.40
CA SER A 115 -26.73 8.41 1.10
C SER A 115 -26.73 9.11 -0.27
N LEU A 116 -25.64 9.78 -0.64
CA LEU A 116 -25.47 10.37 -1.96
C LEU A 116 -25.45 9.31 -3.06
N LEU A 117 -24.74 8.20 -2.84
CA LEU A 117 -24.69 7.07 -3.78
C LEU A 117 -26.09 6.45 -3.97
N LYS A 118 -26.83 6.21 -2.88
CA LYS A 118 -28.22 5.70 -2.93
C LYS A 118 -29.17 6.59 -3.73
N ASN A 119 -29.01 7.91 -3.64
CA ASN A 119 -29.88 8.87 -4.31
C ASN A 119 -29.45 9.17 -5.76
N SER A 120 -28.27 8.68 -6.17
CA SER A 120 -27.76 8.91 -7.51
C SER A 120 -28.39 7.92 -8.50
N LYS A 121 -29.13 8.44 -9.49
CA LYS A 121 -29.82 7.64 -10.53
C LYS A 121 -28.89 6.80 -11.42
N HIS A 122 -27.58 6.98 -11.31
CA HIS A 122 -26.58 6.39 -12.20
C HIS A 122 -25.67 5.36 -11.51
N CYS A 123 -25.82 5.12 -10.20
CA CYS A 123 -24.94 4.20 -9.49
C CYS A 123 -25.63 2.85 -9.26
N LEU A 124 -25.24 1.89 -10.11
CA LEU A 124 -25.53 0.45 -10.09
C LEU A 124 -27.01 0.04 -10.23
N PRO A 125 -27.37 -0.79 -11.22
CA PRO A 125 -28.71 -1.36 -11.28
C PRO A 125 -28.93 -2.26 -10.06
N GLU A 126 -29.96 -1.93 -9.27
CA GLU A 126 -30.47 -2.82 -8.22
C GLU A 126 -30.76 -4.21 -8.81
N THR A 127 -29.93 -5.19 -8.50
CA THR A 127 -30.37 -6.59 -8.56
C THR A 127 -31.39 -6.79 -7.45
N GLN A 128 -32.66 -6.49 -7.76
CA GLN A 128 -33.77 -6.87 -6.89
C GLN A 128 -33.83 -8.40 -6.82
N ARG A 129 -33.36 -8.98 -5.71
CA ARG A 129 -33.77 -10.33 -5.33
C ARG A 129 -35.24 -10.25 -4.91
N LYS A 130 -36.13 -10.68 -5.81
CA LYS A 130 -37.52 -11.01 -5.48
C LYS A 130 -37.50 -12.12 -4.41
N ASN A 131 -37.83 -11.76 -3.18
CA ASN A 131 -38.26 -12.74 -2.19
C ASN A 131 -39.77 -12.97 -2.44
N ASP A 132 -40.08 -13.88 -3.36
CA ASP A 132 -41.40 -14.49 -3.45
C ASP A 132 -41.50 -15.54 -2.34
N THR A 133 -42.29 -15.29 -1.30
CA THR A 133 -42.91 -16.37 -0.54
C THR A 133 -44.32 -15.93 -0.17
N GLY A 134 -45.26 -16.42 -0.98
CA GLY A 134 -46.67 -16.07 -0.92
C GLY A 134 -47.34 -16.53 0.36
N GLY A 135 -48.09 -15.63 0.96
CA GLY A 135 -49.19 -15.97 1.85
C GLY A 135 -50.36 -16.48 1.02
N GLN A 136 -50.52 -17.81 0.94
CA GLN A 136 -51.81 -18.41 0.59
C GLN A 136 -52.71 -18.38 1.83
N ASN A 137 -53.73 -17.54 1.76
CA ASN A 137 -54.85 -17.48 2.67
C ASN A 137 -55.95 -18.36 2.06
N VAL A 138 -56.25 -19.51 2.66
CA VAL A 138 -57.42 -20.33 2.31
C VAL A 138 -58.35 -20.33 3.52
N ARG A 139 -59.61 -19.99 3.23
CA ARG A 139 -60.76 -19.95 4.13
C ARG A 139 -61.02 -21.27 4.83
#